data_AF-A0AAN1XYC6-F1
#
_entry.id   AF-A0AAN1XYC6-F1
#
_cell.length_a   1.000
_cell.length_b   1.000
_cell.length_c   1.000
_cell.angle_alpha   90.00
_cell.angle_beta   90.00
_cell.angle_gamma   90.00
#
_symmetry.space_group_name_H-M   'P 1'
#
loop_
_entity.id
_entity.type
_entity.pdbx_description
1 polymer ?
#
loop_
_entity_poly.entity_id
_entity_poly.type
_entity_poly.pdbx_seq_one_letter_code
_entity_poly.pdbx_strand_id
1 'polypeptide(L)'
;MLPELLAWFSGKEQNRRKFPRKRKPYRATYSDDNNAARPAIGLDISGGGLCILTQEPIPRDECEVRAEIDQRPVWLRVKTVWQDNVQHQGRKVWRYGMRFTGIPADDWDAIVRYSTDKPVAETNKAQEELTAVRMTPDDTARLLPKELQTRLLQMLVERRRLAPLDARVTPLVQYFYSGIVRHNDRLVHRLVIQSKVVGMERDELYESRFVFDENGGNVQILN
;
A
#
# COMPACT_ATOMS: atom_id res chain seq x y z
N MET A 1 -18.52 25.72 23.44
CA MET A 1 -19.77 26.51 23.48
C MET A 1 -20.76 26.05 22.40
N LEU A 2 -20.59 26.34 21.10
CA LEU A 2 -21.54 25.87 20.05
C LEU A 2 -21.61 24.31 19.89
N PRO A 3 -20.47 23.58 19.94
CA PRO A 3 -20.49 22.12 19.81
C PRO A 3 -21.17 21.39 20.98
N GLU A 4 -21.08 21.96 22.19
CA GLU A 4 -21.70 21.40 23.40
C GLU A 4 -23.23 21.59 23.40
N LEU A 5 -23.69 22.73 22.87
CA LEU A 5 -25.12 23.04 22.72
C LEU A 5 -25.81 22.12 21.70
N LEU A 6 -25.12 21.78 20.60
CA LEU A 6 -25.62 20.85 19.58
C LEU A 6 -25.68 19.39 20.07
N ALA A 7 -24.75 18.98 20.94
CA ALA A 7 -24.76 17.66 21.55
C ALA A 7 -25.94 17.49 22.53
N TRP A 8 -26.29 18.56 23.27
CA TRP A 8 -27.40 18.57 24.22
C TRP A 8 -28.78 18.48 23.53
N PHE A 9 -28.98 19.19 22.41
CA PHE A 9 -30.25 19.19 21.68
C PHE A 9 -30.51 17.96 20.81
N SER A 10 -29.46 17.28 20.33
CA SER A 10 -29.61 16.17 19.38
C SER A 10 -29.55 14.78 20.01
N GLY A 11 -29.20 14.66 21.30
CA GLY A 11 -28.99 13.38 22.00
C GLY A 11 -27.88 12.51 21.39
N LYS A 12 -27.20 13.01 20.36
CA LYS A 12 -26.08 12.34 19.68
C LYS A 12 -24.84 13.12 20.04
N GLU A 13 -24.05 12.57 20.96
CA GLU A 13 -22.67 13.04 21.13
C GLU A 13 -22.03 13.16 19.74
N GLN A 14 -21.55 14.35 19.43
CA GLN A 14 -20.90 14.61 18.15
C GLN A 14 -19.74 13.63 18.03
N ASN A 15 -19.85 12.66 17.12
CA ASN A 15 -18.87 11.61 16.97
C ASN A 15 -17.54 12.23 16.53
N ARG A 16 -16.64 12.49 17.50
CA ARG A 16 -15.32 13.11 17.29
C ARG A 16 -14.33 12.19 16.55
N ARG A 17 -14.74 10.99 16.16
CA ARG A 17 -13.85 10.00 15.54
C ARG A 17 -13.64 10.33 14.06
N LYS A 18 -12.36 10.47 13.69
CA LYS A 18 -11.93 10.63 12.29
C LYS A 18 -12.16 9.38 11.44
N PHE A 19 -12.10 8.19 12.05
CA PHE A 19 -12.23 6.90 11.36
C PHE A 19 -13.33 6.05 12.01
N PRO A 20 -14.18 5.37 11.21
CA PRO A 20 -15.12 4.39 11.74
C PRO A 20 -14.36 3.22 12.38
N ARG A 21 -14.95 2.62 13.42
CA ARG A 21 -14.40 1.44 14.09
C ARG A 21 -15.22 0.22 13.72
N LYS A 22 -14.55 -0.85 13.29
CA LYS A 22 -15.17 -2.14 13.13
C LYS A 22 -15.08 -2.93 14.42
N ARG A 23 -16.25 -3.17 15.02
CA ARG A 23 -16.43 -3.92 16.27
C ARG A 23 -16.54 -5.41 15.96
N LYS A 24 -15.43 -6.01 15.55
CA LYS A 24 -15.34 -7.45 15.25
C LYS A 24 -14.10 -8.01 15.93
N PRO A 25 -14.21 -9.07 16.75
CA PRO A 25 -13.05 -9.68 17.37
C PRO A 25 -12.05 -10.21 16.35
N TYR A 26 -10.77 -10.09 16.66
CA TYR A 26 -9.68 -10.56 15.80
C TYR A 26 -8.53 -11.15 16.63
N ARG A 27 -7.72 -12.01 16.01
CA ARG A 27 -6.54 -12.58 16.67
C ARG A 27 -5.43 -11.54 16.72
N ALA A 28 -4.78 -11.43 17.87
CA ALA A 28 -3.64 -10.54 18.03
C ALA A 28 -2.54 -11.18 18.86
N THR A 29 -1.32 -10.70 18.67
CA THR A 29 -0.22 -10.87 19.61
C THR A 29 0.43 -9.53 19.85
N TYR A 30 1.05 -9.36 21.02
CA TYR A 30 1.82 -8.16 21.34
C TYR A 30 3.21 -8.54 21.82
N SER A 31 4.17 -7.63 21.66
CA SER A 31 5.52 -7.75 22.19
C SER A 31 5.98 -6.40 22.74
N ASP A 32 6.49 -6.41 23.96
CA ASP A 32 7.02 -5.26 24.69
C ASP A 32 8.55 -5.11 24.55
N ASP A 33 9.23 -6.15 24.03
CA ASP A 33 10.69 -6.26 23.94
C ASP A 33 11.22 -6.72 22.57
N ASN A 34 10.34 -6.79 21.56
CA ASN A 34 10.61 -7.32 20.21
C ASN A 34 11.07 -8.80 20.19
N ASN A 35 10.95 -9.53 21.29
CA ASN A 35 11.55 -10.86 21.45
C ASN A 35 10.49 -11.92 21.74
N ALA A 36 9.52 -11.64 22.62
CA ALA A 36 8.44 -12.58 22.95
C ALA A 36 7.07 -12.08 22.50
N ALA A 37 6.40 -12.85 21.63
CA ALA A 37 5.02 -12.59 21.22
C ALA A 37 4.04 -13.20 22.26
N ARG A 38 3.29 -12.36 22.93
CA ARG A 38 2.27 -12.75 23.92
C ARG A 38 0.87 -12.69 23.30
N PRO A 39 -0.03 -13.64 23.62
CA PRO A 39 -1.36 -13.68 23.03
C PRO A 39 -2.24 -12.51 23.48
N ALA A 40 -3.03 -11.98 22.56
CA ALA A 40 -4.06 -10.97 22.80
C ALA A 40 -5.31 -11.23 21.95
N ILE A 41 -6.44 -10.66 22.36
CA ILE A 41 -7.67 -10.71 21.58
C ILE A 41 -8.04 -9.28 21.20
N GLY A 42 -8.11 -9.01 19.90
CA GLY A 42 -8.66 -7.77 19.39
C GLY A 42 -10.17 -7.68 19.59
N LEU A 43 -10.67 -6.50 19.94
CA LEU A 43 -12.10 -6.21 20.12
C LEU A 43 -12.64 -5.31 19.00
N ASP A 44 -11.90 -4.25 18.68
CA ASP A 44 -12.23 -3.34 17.59
C ASP A 44 -10.97 -2.72 16.98
N ILE A 45 -11.08 -2.29 15.73
CA ILE A 45 -9.98 -1.66 14.98
C ILE A 45 -10.50 -0.58 14.02
N SER A 46 -9.67 0.42 13.77
CA SER A 46 -9.91 1.54 12.85
C SER A 46 -8.60 2.09 12.31
N GLY A 47 -8.66 2.98 11.31
CA GLY A 47 -7.48 3.66 10.78
C GLY A 47 -6.68 4.52 11.77
N GLY A 48 -7.20 4.78 12.99
CA GLY A 48 -6.50 5.56 14.02
C GLY A 48 -6.00 4.76 15.22
N GLY A 49 -6.42 3.51 15.36
CA GLY A 49 -6.13 2.74 16.57
C GLY A 49 -6.97 1.49 16.72
N LEU A 50 -6.71 0.77 17.80
CA LEU A 50 -7.26 -0.54 18.07
C LEU A 50 -7.60 -0.74 19.55
N CYS A 51 -8.36 -1.79 19.85
CA CYS A 51 -8.64 -2.23 21.21
C CYS A 51 -8.30 -3.70 21.36
N ILE A 52 -7.52 -4.06 22.38
CA ILE A 52 -7.13 -5.44 22.67
C ILE A 52 -7.43 -5.82 24.13
N LEU A 53 -7.57 -7.11 24.35
CA LEU A 53 -7.61 -7.78 25.64
C LEU A 53 -6.36 -8.63 25.84
N THR A 54 -5.79 -8.59 27.03
CA THR A 54 -4.65 -9.42 27.45
C THR A 54 -4.93 -10.06 28.82
N GLN A 55 -4.28 -11.19 29.10
CA GLN A 55 -4.36 -11.83 30.43
C GLN A 55 -3.46 -11.13 31.45
N GLU A 56 -2.31 -10.65 30.99
CA GLU A 56 -1.31 -9.96 31.79
C GLU A 56 -1.27 -8.46 31.41
N PRO A 57 -0.90 -7.58 32.35
CA PRO A 57 -0.73 -6.17 32.05
C PRO A 57 0.44 -5.97 31.08
N ILE A 58 0.28 -5.05 30.14
CA ILE A 58 1.36 -4.63 29.24
C ILE A 58 2.25 -3.66 30.02
N PRO A 59 3.54 -3.95 30.23
CA PRO A 59 4.39 -3.17 31.14
C PRO A 59 4.87 -1.84 30.54
N ARG A 60 4.73 -1.64 29.23
CA ARG A 60 5.16 -0.43 28.52
C ARG A 60 3.97 0.28 27.87
N ASP A 61 4.09 1.59 27.77
CA ASP A 61 3.09 2.42 27.07
C ASP A 61 3.10 2.22 25.57
N GLU A 62 4.24 1.81 24.99
CA GLU A 62 4.37 1.47 23.57
C GLU A 62 4.82 0.02 23.38
N CYS A 63 4.21 -0.65 22.40
CA CYS A 63 4.52 -2.04 22.05
C CYS A 63 4.25 -2.32 20.57
N GLU A 64 4.79 -3.43 20.08
CA GLU A 64 4.43 -3.96 18.77
C GLU A 64 3.22 -4.88 18.90
N VAL A 65 2.26 -4.74 17.99
CA VAL A 65 1.07 -5.59 17.89
C VAL A 65 1.01 -6.19 16.49
N ARG A 66 0.88 -7.51 16.43
CA ARG A 66 0.53 -8.23 15.20
C ARG A 66 -0.94 -8.60 15.28
N ALA A 67 -1.74 -8.13 14.32
CA ALA A 67 -3.17 -8.43 14.27
C ALA A 67 -3.49 -9.21 12.99
N GLU A 68 -4.49 -10.09 13.05
CA GLU A 68 -5.00 -10.81 11.89
C GLU A 68 -6.39 -10.25 11.53
N ILE A 69 -6.46 -9.41 10.51
CA ILE A 69 -7.72 -8.85 10.01
C ILE A 69 -8.13 -9.59 8.74
N ASP A 70 -9.28 -10.27 8.78
CA ASP A 70 -9.82 -10.96 7.59
C ASP A 70 -8.78 -11.87 6.90
N GLN A 71 -8.06 -12.68 7.68
CA GLN A 71 -6.96 -13.58 7.27
C GLN A 71 -5.66 -12.89 6.83
N ARG A 72 -5.59 -11.56 6.83
CA ARG A 72 -4.35 -10.80 6.57
C ARG A 72 -3.64 -10.44 7.88
N PRO A 73 -2.37 -10.82 8.06
CA PRO A 73 -1.56 -10.30 9.16
C PRO A 73 -1.17 -8.83 8.89
N VAL A 74 -1.27 -7.98 9.90
CA VAL A 74 -0.82 -6.58 9.88
C VAL A 74 0.07 -6.28 11.09
N TRP A 75 1.11 -5.49 10.88
CA TRP A 75 2.14 -5.20 11.89
C TRP A 75 2.10 -3.74 12.32
N LEU A 76 1.95 -3.50 13.62
CA LEU A 76 1.57 -2.21 14.16
C LEU A 76 2.48 -1.84 15.33
N ARG A 77 2.96 -0.60 15.36
CA ARG A 77 3.48 0.03 16.58
C ARG A 77 2.37 0.86 17.19
N VAL A 78 2.10 0.65 18.46
CA VAL A 78 0.96 1.24 19.15
C VAL A 78 1.36 1.86 20.48
N LYS A 79 0.62 2.89 20.89
CA LYS A 79 0.69 3.50 22.21
C LYS A 79 -0.63 3.36 22.95
N THR A 80 -0.58 2.98 24.22
CA THR A 80 -1.73 2.96 25.13
C THR A 80 -2.28 4.38 25.34
N VAL A 81 -3.58 4.55 25.11
CA VAL A 81 -4.32 5.81 25.33
C VAL A 81 -5.14 5.71 26.62
N TRP A 82 -5.73 4.54 26.86
CA TRP A 82 -6.41 4.22 28.10
C TRP A 82 -6.29 2.72 28.36
N GLN A 83 -6.40 2.35 29.63
CA GLN A 83 -6.45 0.98 30.08
C GLN A 83 -7.54 0.81 31.13
N ASP A 84 -8.09 -0.39 31.20
CA ASP A 84 -9.13 -0.77 32.13
C ASP A 84 -8.97 -2.25 32.49
N ASN A 85 -9.50 -2.68 33.62
CA ASN A 85 -9.58 -4.08 33.99
C ASN A 85 -11.04 -4.53 34.03
N VAL A 86 -11.31 -5.69 33.45
CA VAL A 86 -12.65 -6.25 33.40
C VAL A 86 -12.62 -7.71 33.85
N GLN A 87 -13.71 -8.17 34.45
CA GLN A 87 -13.89 -9.59 34.72
C GLN A 87 -14.52 -10.27 33.50
N HIS A 88 -13.87 -11.33 33.02
CA HIS A 88 -14.40 -12.19 31.98
C HIS A 88 -14.30 -13.65 32.43
N GLN A 89 -15.45 -14.33 32.55
CA GLN A 89 -15.53 -15.72 32.99
C GLN A 89 -14.79 -15.98 34.33
N GLY A 90 -14.94 -15.06 35.29
CA GLY A 90 -14.30 -15.15 36.61
C GLY A 90 -12.79 -14.86 36.62
N ARG A 91 -12.19 -14.50 35.48
CA ARG A 91 -10.79 -14.08 35.38
C ARG A 91 -10.68 -12.59 35.16
N LYS A 92 -9.72 -11.95 35.83
CA LYS A 92 -9.36 -10.56 35.56
C LYS A 92 -8.59 -10.50 34.24
N VAL A 93 -9.07 -9.70 33.30
CA VAL A 93 -8.40 -9.42 32.03
C VAL A 93 -8.19 -7.92 31.88
N TRP A 94 -7.18 -7.56 31.12
CA TRP A 94 -6.80 -6.18 30.88
C TRP A 94 -7.27 -5.73 29.51
N ARG A 95 -7.94 -4.59 29.46
CA ARG A 95 -8.46 -3.99 28.23
C ARG A 95 -7.70 -2.72 27.93
N TYR A 96 -7.21 -2.61 26.71
CA TYR A 96 -6.42 -1.46 26.27
C TYR A 96 -7.06 -0.81 25.05
N GLY A 97 -7.21 0.50 25.10
CA GLY A 97 -7.42 1.31 23.91
C GLY A 97 -6.11 1.94 23.47
N MET A 98 -5.73 1.69 22.23
CA MET A 98 -4.41 2.07 21.73
C MET A 98 -4.52 2.89 20.44
N ARG A 99 -3.54 3.75 20.20
CA ARG A 99 -3.38 4.54 18.96
C ARG A 99 -2.15 4.07 18.19
N PHE A 100 -2.16 4.18 16.87
CA PHE A 100 -0.99 3.84 16.06
C PHE A 100 0.10 4.90 16.22
N THR A 101 1.34 4.46 16.46
CA THR A 101 2.56 5.29 16.42
C THR A 101 3.44 4.98 15.21
N GLY A 102 3.28 3.78 14.63
CA GLY A 102 3.92 3.39 13.37
C GLY A 102 3.15 2.26 12.69
N ILE A 103 2.98 2.35 11.38
CA ILE A 103 2.26 1.37 10.58
C ILE A 103 2.73 1.45 9.12
N PRO A 104 3.01 0.32 8.45
CA PRO A 104 3.23 0.33 7.00
C PRO A 104 2.01 0.85 6.25
N ALA A 105 2.21 1.61 5.17
CA ALA A 105 1.12 2.23 4.42
C ALA A 105 0.09 1.20 3.92
N ASP A 106 0.56 0.03 3.45
CA ASP A 106 -0.30 -1.05 2.96
C ASP A 106 -1.16 -1.67 4.06
N ASP A 107 -0.60 -1.82 5.27
CA ASP A 107 -1.33 -2.35 6.42
C ASP A 107 -2.35 -1.34 6.94
N TRP A 108 -2.03 -0.05 6.86
CA TRP A 108 -2.96 1.02 7.18
C TRP A 108 -4.15 1.04 6.21
N ASP A 109 -3.89 0.95 4.90
CA ASP A 109 -4.95 0.89 3.90
C ASP A 109 -5.85 -0.34 4.09
N ALA A 110 -5.25 -1.51 4.36
CA ALA A 110 -5.99 -2.73 4.67
C ALA A 110 -6.91 -2.55 5.91
N ILE A 111 -6.44 -1.90 6.97
CA ILE A 111 -7.24 -1.58 8.15
C ILE A 111 -8.38 -0.60 7.83
N VAL A 112 -8.12 0.43 7.03
CA VAL A 112 -9.15 1.40 6.62
C VAL A 112 -10.24 0.71 5.80
N ARG A 113 -9.87 -0.15 4.84
CA ARG A 113 -10.81 -0.97 4.07
C ARG A 113 -11.61 -1.89 4.98
N TYR A 114 -10.92 -2.65 5.84
CA TYR A 114 -11.54 -3.55 6.80
C TYR A 114 -12.57 -2.81 7.66
N SER A 115 -12.20 -1.65 8.20
CA SER A 115 -13.04 -0.85 9.11
C SER A 115 -14.21 -0.13 8.44
N THR A 116 -14.21 -0.07 7.11
CA THR A 116 -15.29 0.50 6.29
C THR A 116 -16.08 -0.58 5.52
N ASP A 117 -15.93 -1.85 5.93
CA ASP A 117 -16.57 -3.02 5.29
C ASP A 117 -16.27 -3.16 3.79
N LYS A 118 -15.12 -2.63 3.36
CA LYS A 118 -14.56 -2.89 2.05
C LYS A 118 -13.71 -4.17 2.11
N PRO A 119 -13.59 -4.92 1.01
CA PRO A 119 -12.75 -6.12 0.95
C PRO A 119 -11.31 -5.83 1.42
N VAL A 120 -10.83 -6.62 2.39
CA VAL A 120 -9.43 -6.58 2.86
C VAL A 120 -8.53 -7.35 1.90
N ALA A 121 -9.06 -8.45 1.37
CA ALA A 121 -8.55 -9.16 0.21
C ALA A 121 -8.99 -8.43 -1.07
N GLU A 122 -8.46 -7.23 -1.26
CA GLU A 122 -8.02 -6.85 -2.59
C GLU A 122 -6.51 -7.02 -2.51
N THR A 123 -6.00 -8.05 -3.18
CA THR A 123 -4.61 -8.07 -3.65
C THR A 123 -4.35 -6.66 -4.12
N ASN A 124 -3.50 -5.97 -3.35
CA ASN A 124 -3.27 -4.54 -3.32
C ASN A 124 -3.76 -3.88 -4.62
N LYS A 125 -4.94 -3.23 -4.68
CA LYS A 125 -5.53 -2.81 -5.96
C LYS A 125 -4.58 -1.92 -6.77
N ALA A 126 -3.66 -1.22 -6.11
CA ALA A 126 -2.55 -0.53 -6.77
C ALA A 126 -1.49 -1.49 -7.32
N GLN A 127 -1.23 -2.62 -6.66
CA GLN A 127 -0.36 -3.71 -7.12
C GLN A 127 -1.03 -4.66 -8.11
N GLU A 128 -2.33 -4.92 -8.04
CA GLU A 128 -3.15 -5.66 -9.02
C GLU A 128 -3.47 -4.78 -10.21
N GLU A 129 -3.73 -3.48 -10.04
CA GLU A 129 -3.66 -2.54 -11.15
C GLU A 129 -2.22 -2.45 -11.64
N LEU A 130 -1.17 -2.38 -10.81
CA LEU A 130 0.20 -2.50 -11.33
C LEU A 130 0.51 -3.88 -11.92
N THR A 131 -0.23 -4.96 -11.64
CA THR A 131 0.01 -6.33 -12.15
C THR A 131 -0.90 -6.66 -13.33
N ALA A 132 -2.07 -6.02 -13.45
CA ALA A 132 -3.03 -6.08 -14.54
C ALA A 132 -2.80 -4.95 -15.57
N VAL A 133 -2.22 -3.82 -15.14
CA VAL A 133 -1.65 -2.74 -15.97
C VAL A 133 -0.19 -3.06 -16.33
N ARG A 134 0.51 -3.94 -15.58
CA ARG A 134 1.53 -4.83 -16.17
C ARG A 134 0.80 -5.83 -17.06
N MET A 135 0.27 -5.31 -18.15
CA MET A 135 0.09 -6.10 -19.34
C MET A 135 1.32 -6.97 -19.54
N THR A 136 1.13 -8.22 -19.94
CA THR A 136 2.27 -9.03 -20.36
C THR A 136 3.05 -8.19 -21.37
N PRO A 137 4.38 -8.27 -21.39
CA PRO A 137 5.17 -7.39 -22.25
C PRO A 137 4.79 -7.46 -23.72
N ASP A 138 4.20 -8.58 -24.13
CA ASP A 138 3.66 -8.80 -25.47
C ASP A 138 2.35 -8.02 -25.72
N ASP A 139 1.48 -7.89 -24.71
CA ASP A 139 0.23 -7.11 -24.81
C ASP A 139 0.49 -5.60 -24.76
N THR A 140 1.48 -5.15 -23.98
CA THR A 140 1.86 -3.71 -23.94
C THR A 140 2.40 -3.23 -25.29
N ALA A 141 3.21 -4.06 -25.96
CA ALA A 141 3.72 -3.77 -27.30
C ALA A 141 2.61 -3.70 -28.36
N ARG A 142 1.45 -4.33 -28.13
CA ARG A 142 0.30 -4.24 -29.06
C ARG A 142 -0.56 -3.00 -28.84
N LEU A 143 -0.54 -2.43 -27.64
CA LEU A 143 -1.31 -1.23 -27.32
C LEU A 143 -0.66 0.08 -27.73
N LEU A 144 0.68 0.15 -27.75
CA LEU A 144 1.36 1.39 -28.11
C LEU A 144 1.27 1.61 -29.62
N PRO A 145 0.92 2.83 -30.11
CA PRO A 145 1.04 3.14 -31.52
C PRO A 145 2.47 2.90 -32.02
N LYS A 146 2.61 2.31 -33.21
CA LYS A 146 3.92 1.92 -33.78
C LYS A 146 4.91 3.09 -33.83
N GLU A 147 4.42 4.29 -34.14
CA GLU A 147 5.20 5.52 -34.16
C GLU A 147 5.79 5.87 -32.80
N LEU A 148 4.99 5.74 -31.73
CA LEU A 148 5.43 5.96 -30.36
C LEU A 148 6.46 4.90 -29.94
N GLN A 149 6.26 3.64 -30.33
CA GLN A 149 7.25 2.58 -30.08
C GLN A 149 8.59 2.89 -30.74
N THR A 150 8.59 3.22 -32.03
CA THR A 150 9.82 3.58 -32.76
C THR A 150 10.53 4.75 -32.09
N ARG A 151 9.79 5.78 -31.65
CA ARG A 151 10.36 6.92 -30.94
C ARG A 151 11.01 6.54 -29.61
N LEU A 152 10.31 5.74 -28.79
CA LEU A 152 10.84 5.27 -27.49
C LEU A 152 12.12 4.44 -27.67
N LEU A 153 12.12 3.54 -28.65
CA LEU A 153 13.27 2.71 -28.97
C LEU A 153 14.45 3.55 -29.47
N GLN A 154 14.21 4.55 -30.32
CA GLN A 154 15.24 5.48 -30.79
C GLN A 154 15.90 6.22 -29.63
N MET A 155 15.12 6.69 -28.65
CA MET A 155 15.65 7.34 -27.44
C MET A 155 16.55 6.40 -26.61
N LEU A 156 16.27 5.09 -26.58
CA LEU A 156 17.12 4.11 -25.93
C LEU A 156 18.43 3.89 -26.70
N VAL A 157 18.38 3.85 -28.03
CA VAL A 157 19.58 3.74 -28.90
C VAL A 157 20.49 4.95 -28.73
N GLU A 158 19.94 6.17 -28.77
CA GLU A 158 20.70 7.41 -28.55
C GLU A 158 21.44 7.43 -27.20
N ARG A 159 20.84 6.81 -26.18
CA ARG A 159 21.42 6.65 -24.84
C ARG A 159 22.28 5.41 -24.67
N ARG A 160 22.53 4.65 -25.74
CA ARG A 160 23.28 3.37 -25.74
C ARG A 160 22.69 2.32 -24.79
N ARG A 161 21.39 2.38 -24.52
CA ARG A 161 20.66 1.41 -23.68
C ARG A 161 19.98 0.32 -24.52
N LEU A 162 20.08 0.40 -25.84
CA LEU A 162 19.59 -0.57 -26.80
C LEU A 162 20.53 -0.60 -28.02
N ALA A 163 20.67 -1.75 -28.65
CA ALA A 163 21.38 -1.86 -29.93
C ALA A 163 20.66 -1.08 -31.05
N PRO A 164 21.38 -0.63 -32.10
CA PRO A 164 20.76 0.04 -33.24
C PRO A 164 19.57 -0.76 -33.79
N LEU A 165 18.49 -0.06 -34.15
CA LEU A 165 17.29 -0.69 -34.66
C LEU A 165 17.54 -1.23 -36.07
N ASP A 166 17.30 -2.52 -36.25
CA ASP A 166 17.33 -3.21 -37.55
C ASP A 166 15.94 -3.80 -37.82
N ALA A 167 15.39 -3.59 -39.01
CA ALA A 167 14.10 -4.13 -39.41
C ALA A 167 14.06 -5.67 -39.42
N ARG A 168 15.22 -6.33 -39.45
CA ARG A 168 15.36 -7.80 -39.47
C ARG A 168 15.51 -8.41 -38.08
N VAL A 169 15.76 -7.60 -37.05
CA VAL A 169 16.07 -8.07 -35.70
C VAL A 169 15.06 -7.49 -34.71
N THR A 170 14.38 -8.38 -33.98
CA THR A 170 13.47 -7.95 -32.92
C THR A 170 14.29 -7.34 -31.77
N PRO A 171 14.03 -6.08 -31.38
CA PRO A 171 14.75 -5.46 -30.28
C PRO A 171 14.46 -6.20 -28.96
N LEU A 172 15.51 -6.44 -28.17
CA LEU A 172 15.41 -7.12 -26.88
C LEU A 172 14.92 -6.15 -25.80
N VAL A 173 13.63 -5.89 -25.81
CA VAL A 173 12.96 -4.99 -24.87
C VAL A 173 11.74 -5.62 -24.24
N GLN A 174 11.44 -5.18 -23.02
CA GLN A 174 10.27 -5.55 -22.27
C GLN A 174 9.56 -4.29 -21.79
N TYR A 175 8.30 -4.11 -22.19
CA TYR A 175 7.50 -2.95 -21.84
C TYR A 175 6.65 -3.23 -20.60
N PHE A 176 6.59 -2.27 -19.69
CA PHE A 176 5.75 -2.32 -18.50
C PHE A 176 4.99 -1.01 -18.36
N TYR A 177 3.73 -1.00 -18.74
CA TYR A 177 2.87 0.16 -18.56
C TYR A 177 2.47 0.28 -17.08
N SER A 178 2.50 1.49 -16.54
CA SER A 178 2.24 1.78 -15.11
C SER A 178 1.00 2.65 -14.90
N GLY A 179 0.20 2.87 -15.94
CA GLY A 179 -1.01 3.68 -15.86
C GLY A 179 -0.75 5.18 -16.00
N ILE A 180 -1.79 5.96 -15.68
CA ILE A 180 -1.76 7.43 -15.69
C ILE A 180 -1.30 7.92 -14.32
N VAL A 181 -0.30 8.79 -14.30
CA VAL A 181 0.25 9.43 -13.11
C VAL A 181 0.20 10.94 -13.23
N ARG A 182 0.24 11.66 -12.11
CA ARG A 182 0.37 13.11 -12.11
C ARG A 182 1.85 13.49 -12.11
N HIS A 183 2.31 14.22 -13.12
CA HIS A 183 3.68 14.71 -13.26
C HIS A 183 3.65 16.18 -13.71
N ASN A 184 4.34 17.07 -13.00
CA ASN A 184 4.32 18.52 -13.24
C ASN A 184 2.90 19.08 -13.41
N ASP A 185 1.99 18.72 -12.49
CA ASP A 185 0.56 19.09 -12.50
C ASP A 185 -0.26 18.66 -13.71
N ARG A 186 0.27 17.76 -14.55
CA ARG A 186 -0.46 17.18 -15.69
C ARG A 186 -0.61 15.68 -15.50
N LEU A 187 -1.72 15.13 -16.01
CA LEU A 187 -1.91 13.69 -16.12
C LEU A 187 -1.10 13.19 -17.32
N VAL A 188 -0.23 12.22 -17.09
CA VAL A 188 0.64 11.62 -18.11
C VAL A 188 0.65 10.11 -17.94
N HIS A 189 0.81 9.40 -19.05
CA HIS A 189 1.08 7.97 -19.07
C HIS A 189 2.48 7.69 -18.57
N ARG A 190 2.65 6.63 -17.78
CA ARG A 190 3.96 6.15 -17.32
C ARG A 190 4.25 4.77 -17.89
N LEU A 191 5.45 4.61 -18.43
CA LEU A 191 5.94 3.37 -19.04
C LEU A 191 7.36 3.10 -18.55
N VAL A 192 7.67 1.84 -18.24
CA VAL A 192 9.03 1.40 -17.97
C VAL A 192 9.43 0.44 -19.09
N ILE A 193 10.60 0.66 -19.66
CA ILE A 193 11.19 -0.24 -20.65
C ILE A 193 12.44 -0.84 -20.03
N GLN A 194 12.45 -2.17 -19.93
CA GLN A 194 13.67 -2.92 -19.67
C GLN A 194 14.28 -3.32 -21.00
N SER A 195 15.55 -3.03 -21.21
CA SER A 195 16.26 -3.31 -22.45
C SER A 195 17.53 -4.10 -22.17
N LYS A 196 17.87 -5.01 -23.09
CA LYS A 196 19.09 -5.82 -23.02
C LYS A 196 20.01 -5.48 -24.18
N VAL A 197 21.26 -5.13 -23.88
CA VAL A 197 22.35 -4.98 -24.85
C VAL A 197 23.25 -6.21 -24.73
N VAL A 198 23.34 -6.98 -25.81
CA VAL A 198 24.19 -8.18 -25.87
C VAL A 198 25.58 -7.74 -26.36
N GLY A 199 26.56 -7.77 -25.47
CA GLY A 199 27.96 -7.49 -25.77
C GLY A 199 28.76 -8.77 -26.05
N MET A 200 29.98 -8.61 -26.58
CA MET A 200 30.88 -9.77 -26.83
C MET A 200 31.34 -10.46 -25.54
N GLU A 201 31.44 -9.73 -24.43
CA GLU A 201 31.90 -10.28 -23.15
C GLU A 201 30.79 -10.43 -22.11
N ARG A 202 29.82 -9.51 -22.10
CA ARG A 202 28.73 -9.47 -21.10
C ARG A 202 27.46 -8.88 -21.69
N ASP A 203 26.35 -9.38 -21.18
CA ASP A 203 25.04 -8.79 -21.39
C ASP A 203 24.80 -7.67 -20.37
N GLU A 204 24.29 -6.54 -20.84
CA GLU A 204 23.91 -5.41 -20.00
C GLU A 204 22.39 -5.23 -20.02
N LEU A 205 21.81 -5.10 -18.82
CA LEU A 205 20.38 -4.87 -18.63
C LEU A 205 20.17 -3.43 -18.15
N TYR A 206 19.26 -2.73 -18.81
CA TYR A 206 18.92 -1.35 -18.50
C TYR A 206 17.44 -1.22 -18.17
N GLU A 207 17.12 -0.40 -17.18
CA GLU A 207 15.76 0.05 -16.90
C GLU A 207 15.65 1.54 -17.25
N SER A 208 14.67 1.89 -18.08
CA SER A 208 14.41 3.26 -18.49
C SER A 208 12.95 3.61 -18.27
N ARG A 209 12.68 4.73 -17.61
CA ARG A 209 11.33 5.17 -17.26
C ARG A 209 10.92 6.32 -18.16
N PHE A 210 9.74 6.24 -18.73
CA PHE A 210 9.18 7.22 -19.64
C PHE A 210 7.86 7.74 -19.11
N VAL A 211 7.60 9.01 -19.38
CA VAL A 211 6.27 9.60 -19.29
C VAL A 211 5.89 10.24 -20.61
N PHE A 212 4.61 10.13 -20.99
CA PHE A 212 4.10 10.74 -22.21
C PHE A 212 2.65 11.20 -22.08
N ASP A 213 2.25 12.19 -22.88
CA ASP A 213 0.85 12.64 -22.94
C ASP A 213 -0.04 11.64 -23.71
N GLU A 214 -1.35 11.83 -23.65
CA GLU A 214 -2.36 10.93 -24.23
C GLU A 214 -2.12 10.61 -25.71
N ASN A 215 -1.53 11.55 -26.45
CA ASN A 215 -1.23 11.42 -27.87
C ASN A 215 0.20 10.91 -28.18
N GLY A 216 1.04 10.68 -27.16
CA GLY A 216 2.46 10.32 -27.36
C GLY A 216 3.30 11.41 -28.02
N GLY A 217 2.80 12.64 -28.07
CA GLY A 217 3.45 13.79 -28.69
C GLY A 217 4.59 14.34 -27.83
N ASN A 218 4.41 14.36 -26.51
CA ASN A 218 5.42 14.79 -25.55
C ASN A 218 5.95 13.62 -24.74
N VAL A 219 7.06 13.02 -25.19
CA VAL A 219 7.73 11.92 -24.48
C VAL A 219 8.91 12.48 -23.68
N GLN A 220 8.97 12.15 -22.40
CA GLN A 220 10.09 12.46 -21.52
C GLN A 220 10.62 11.20 -20.86
N ILE A 221 11.93 11.08 -20.75
CA ILE A 221 12.58 10.02 -19.98
C ILE A 221 12.90 10.55 -18.59
N LEU A 222 12.45 9.82 -17.57
CA LEU A 222 12.74 10.10 -16.17
C LEU A 222 14.08 9.43 -15.82
N ASN A 223 15.03 10.24 -15.36
CA ASN A 223 16.32 9.74 -14.86
C ASN A 223 16.17 9.13 -13.45
#